data_AF-A0A9E4KC28-F1
#
_entry.id   AF-A0A9E4KC28-F1
#
_cell.length_a   1.000
_cell.length_b   1.000
_cell.length_c   1.000
_cell.angle_alpha   90.00
_cell.angle_beta   90.00
_cell.angle_gamma   90.00
#
_symmetry.space_group_name_H-M   'P 1'
#
loop_
_entity.id
_entity.type
_entity.pdbx_description
1 polymer ?
#
loop_
_entity_poly.entity_id
_entity_poly.type
_entity_poly.pdbx_seq_one_letter_code
_entity_poly.pdbx_strand_id
1 'polypeptide(L)'
;SLLSLSPGIFPLACPDSRFAPVYVGDVAEAFARALEDASTAGAHYDLCGPETYTLKQLVAYCARQLRLQRLILPLNPSLSRLQARLLGLLPGKPFTMDNYLSLQTDSVCTDNGLLALGISPQSIESHVPRYLADQGYRKRFDRYRQVIE
;
A
#
# COMPACT_ATOMS: atom_id res chain seq x y z
N SER A 1 -5.67 -12.96 2.74
CA SER A 1 -4.43 -12.16 2.59
C SER A 1 -3.23 -13.01 2.99
N LEU A 2 -1.99 -12.62 2.65
CA LEU A 2 -0.81 -13.35 3.12
C LEU A 2 -0.73 -13.40 4.66
N LEU A 3 -1.08 -12.30 5.33
CA LEU A 3 -1.17 -12.24 6.80
C LEU A 3 -2.14 -13.26 7.39
N SER A 4 -3.28 -13.54 6.75
CA SER A 4 -4.21 -14.56 7.23
C SER A 4 -3.66 -15.97 7.05
N LEU A 5 -2.84 -16.21 6.02
CA LEU A 5 -2.31 -17.53 5.67
C LEU A 5 -1.06 -17.95 6.45
N SER A 6 -0.32 -17.02 7.06
CA SER A 6 0.91 -17.33 7.81
C SER A 6 0.61 -17.55 9.31
N PRO A 7 0.58 -18.78 9.84
CA PRO A 7 0.28 -19.01 11.25
C PRO A 7 1.42 -18.54 12.17
N GLY A 8 1.10 -17.69 13.13
CA GLY A 8 2.01 -17.26 14.21
C GLY A 8 3.09 -16.25 13.77
N ILE A 9 3.92 -16.59 12.78
CA ILE A 9 5.04 -15.76 12.34
C ILE A 9 4.82 -15.28 10.91
N PHE A 10 5.12 -14.01 10.66
CA PHE A 10 5.07 -13.40 9.34
C PHE A 10 6.46 -12.86 8.96
N PRO A 11 7.24 -13.59 8.12
CA PRO A 11 8.53 -13.11 7.64
C PRO A 11 8.34 -11.95 6.65
N LEU A 12 8.96 -10.81 6.93
CA LEU A 12 8.78 -9.59 6.17
C LEU A 12 10.07 -9.15 5.49
N ALA A 13 10.09 -9.20 4.16
CA ALA A 13 11.11 -8.56 3.34
C ALA A 13 11.09 -7.04 3.47
N CYS A 14 12.26 -6.42 3.37
CA CYS A 14 12.44 -4.96 3.30
C CYS A 14 11.66 -4.18 4.39
N PRO A 15 11.78 -4.58 5.67
CA PRO A 15 10.92 -4.07 6.75
C PRO A 15 11.03 -2.55 6.97
N ASP A 16 12.17 -1.97 6.61
CA ASP A 16 12.51 -0.56 6.84
C ASP A 16 12.22 0.35 5.64
N SER A 17 11.75 -0.21 4.52
CA SER A 17 11.30 0.57 3.36
C SER A 17 10.17 1.53 3.77
N ARG A 18 10.26 2.81 3.39
CA ARG A 18 9.33 3.85 3.83
C ARG A 18 8.25 4.15 2.80
N PHE A 19 7.07 4.48 3.31
CA PHE A 19 5.87 4.80 2.55
C PHE A 19 5.16 5.99 3.19
N ALA A 20 4.61 6.88 2.37
CA ALA A 20 3.63 7.88 2.80
C ALA A 20 2.28 7.62 2.11
N PRO A 21 1.49 6.64 2.60
CA PRO A 21 0.33 6.13 1.88
C PRO A 21 -0.74 7.20 1.69
N VAL A 22 -1.18 7.39 0.46
CA VAL A 22 -2.19 8.38 0.10
C VAL A 22 -3.59 7.78 0.05
N TYR A 23 -4.59 8.52 0.53
CA TYR A 23 -5.99 8.12 0.41
C TYR A 23 -6.45 8.26 -1.05
N VAL A 24 -7.13 7.23 -1.57
CA VAL A 24 -7.54 7.20 -2.98
C VAL A 24 -8.55 8.31 -3.34
N GLY A 25 -9.34 8.78 -2.38
CA GLY A 25 -10.25 9.91 -2.61
C GLY A 25 -9.49 11.21 -2.85
N ASP A 26 -8.40 11.46 -2.12
CA ASP A 26 -7.56 12.65 -2.32
C ASP A 26 -6.87 12.60 -3.69
N VAL A 27 -6.46 11.41 -4.14
CA VAL A 27 -5.90 11.22 -5.49
C VAL A 27 -6.95 11.52 -6.57
N ALA A 28 -8.18 11.01 -6.40
CA ALA A 28 -9.25 11.26 -7.35
C ALA A 28 -9.61 12.76 -7.42
N GLU A 29 -9.66 13.43 -6.28
CA GLU A 29 -9.86 14.88 -6.18
C GLU A 29 -8.71 15.66 -6.85
N ALA A 30 -7.46 15.22 -6.65
CA ALA A 30 -6.29 15.83 -7.29
C ALA A 30 -6.38 15.78 -8.82
N PHE A 31 -6.80 14.63 -9.38
CA PHE A 31 -7.07 14.52 -10.81
C PHE A 31 -8.20 15.45 -11.26
N ALA A 32 -9.32 15.50 -10.53
CA ALA A 32 -10.44 16.37 -10.88
C ALA A 32 -10.01 17.85 -10.93
N ARG A 33 -9.29 18.33 -9.91
CA ARG A 33 -8.80 19.72 -9.86
C ARG A 33 -7.76 20.03 -10.94
N ALA A 34 -6.85 19.11 -11.22
CA ALA A 34 -5.86 19.30 -12.28
C ALA A 34 -6.52 19.42 -13.66
N LEU A 35 -7.62 18.71 -13.91
CA LEU A 35 -8.36 18.83 -15.18
C LEU A 35 -9.06 20.19 -15.34
N GLU A 36 -9.43 20.85 -14.23
CA GLU A 36 -10.11 22.15 -14.23
C GLU A 36 -9.13 23.34 -14.24
N ASP A 37 -7.88 23.14 -13.82
CA ASP A 37 -6.85 24.17 -13.76
C ASP A 37 -5.78 23.99 -14.84
N ALA A 38 -5.85 24.83 -15.88
CA ALA A 38 -4.90 24.81 -17.00
C ALA A 38 -3.44 25.08 -16.57
N SER A 39 -3.19 25.69 -15.41
CA SER A 39 -1.83 25.91 -14.90
C SER A 39 -1.11 24.61 -14.49
N THR A 40 -1.88 23.53 -14.28
CA THR A 40 -1.34 22.20 -13.94
C THR A 40 -0.88 21.40 -15.17
N ALA A 41 -1.16 21.90 -16.38
CA ALA A 41 -0.79 21.21 -17.61
C ALA A 41 0.73 21.03 -17.74
N GLY A 42 1.17 19.78 -17.90
CA GLY A 42 2.59 19.43 -18.00
C GLY A 42 3.36 19.46 -16.66
N ALA A 43 2.69 19.75 -15.55
CA ALA A 43 3.28 19.64 -14.22
C ALA A 43 3.25 18.19 -13.71
N HIS A 44 4.19 17.90 -12.81
CA HIS A 44 4.27 16.63 -12.09
C HIS A 44 4.01 16.90 -10.61
N TYR A 45 3.14 16.09 -10.00
CA TYR A 45 2.78 16.22 -8.59
C TYR A 45 2.98 14.86 -7.90
N ASP A 46 3.83 14.84 -6.89
CA ASP A 46 3.94 13.68 -6.00
C ASP A 46 2.83 13.76 -4.95
N LEU A 47 2.03 12.70 -4.83
CA LEU A 47 0.88 12.68 -3.92
C LEU A 47 1.16 11.72 -2.77
N CYS A 48 1.20 12.28 -1.55
CA CYS A 48 1.48 11.50 -0.34
C CYS A 48 0.44 11.73 0.75
N GLY A 49 0.27 10.72 1.59
CA GLY A 49 -0.43 10.90 2.86
C GLY A 49 0.31 11.83 3.82
N PRO A 50 -0.34 12.22 4.94
CA PRO A 50 0.23 13.16 5.90
C PRO A 50 1.38 12.56 6.74
N GLU A 51 1.48 11.24 6.83
CA GLU A 51 2.44 10.54 7.69
C GLU A 51 3.27 9.52 6.89
N THR A 52 4.52 9.34 7.30
CA THR A 52 5.43 8.32 6.75
C THR A 52 5.54 7.13 7.71
N TYR A 53 5.47 5.93 7.15
CA TYR A 53 5.58 4.66 7.87
C TYR A 53 6.62 3.75 7.22
N THR A 54 7.22 2.87 8.02
CA THR A 54 7.95 1.72 7.47
C THR A 54 6.99 0.62 7.04
N LEU A 55 7.40 -0.23 6.12
CA LEU A 55 6.63 -1.39 5.70
C LEU A 55 6.25 -2.28 6.90
N LYS A 56 7.16 -2.43 7.87
CA LYS A 56 6.88 -3.14 9.13
C LYS A 56 5.74 -2.51 9.91
N GLN A 57 5.71 -1.19 10.04
CA GLN A 57 4.63 -0.47 10.73
C GLN A 57 3.29 -0.65 10.01
N LEU A 58 3.26 -0.57 8.68
CA LEU A 58 2.06 -0.79 7.88
C LEU A 58 1.52 -2.22 8.02
N VAL A 59 2.39 -3.22 7.95
CA VAL A 59 2.01 -4.63 8.13
C VAL A 59 1.51 -4.88 9.56
N ALA A 60 2.14 -4.28 10.57
CA ALA A 60 1.69 -4.35 11.96
C ALA A 60 0.32 -3.69 12.15
N TYR A 61 0.11 -2.54 11.53
CA TYR A 61 -1.17 -1.84 11.54
C TYR A 61 -2.28 -2.71 10.92
N CYS A 62 -2.05 -3.28 9.74
CA CYS A 62 -2.98 -4.21 9.09
C CYS A 62 -3.29 -5.44 9.97
N ALA A 63 -2.28 -6.06 10.58
CA ALA A 63 -2.48 -7.20 11.48
C ALA A 63 -3.36 -6.84 12.69
N ARG A 64 -3.16 -5.66 13.30
CA ARG A 64 -4.00 -5.14 14.38
C ARG A 64 -5.44 -4.92 13.94
N GLN A 65 -5.65 -4.27 12.79
CA GLN A 65 -7.00 -4.01 12.26
C GLN A 65 -7.75 -5.31 11.93
N LEU A 66 -7.04 -6.33 11.44
CA LEU A 66 -7.60 -7.66 11.15
C LEU A 66 -7.71 -8.56 12.39
N ARG A 67 -7.30 -8.08 13.58
CA ARG A 67 -7.25 -8.85 14.83
C ARG A 67 -6.45 -10.15 14.72
N LEU A 68 -5.38 -10.14 13.92
CA LEU A 68 -4.50 -11.29 13.71
C LEU A 68 -3.30 -11.21 14.67
N GLN A 69 -3.07 -12.27 15.44
CA GLN A 69 -1.84 -12.42 16.21
C GLN A 69 -0.73 -12.95 15.30
N ARG A 70 0.14 -12.04 14.86
CA ARG A 70 1.30 -12.32 13.99
C ARG A 70 2.55 -11.62 14.52
N LEU A 71 3.58 -12.41 14.80
CA LEU A 71 4.93 -11.89 15.06
C LEU A 71 5.59 -11.55 13.72
N ILE A 72 5.83 -10.27 13.48
CA ILE A 72 6.50 -9.81 12.25
C ILE A 72 8.00 -9.99 12.41
N LEU A 73 8.56 -10.95 11.67
CA LEU A 73 9.99 -11.25 11.67
C LEU A 73 10.67 -10.44 10.56
N PRO A 74 11.42 -9.38 10.87
CA PRO A 74 12.14 -8.60 9.86
C PRO A 74 13.23 -9.45 9.22
N LEU A 75 13.27 -9.50 7.89
CA LEU A 75 14.31 -10.19 7.14
C LEU A 75 15.46 -9.23 6.79
N ASN A 76 16.68 -9.74 6.81
CA ASN A 76 17.84 -9.02 6.28
C ASN A 76 17.76 -8.93 4.73
N PRO A 77 18.61 -8.13 4.06
CA PRO A 77 18.55 -7.94 2.61
C PRO A 77 18.67 -9.25 1.81
N SER A 78 19.59 -10.14 2.19
CA SER A 78 19.80 -11.43 1.51
C SER A 78 18.57 -12.33 1.59
N LEU A 79 17.96 -12.44 2.77
CA LEU A 79 16.74 -13.22 2.97
C LEU A 79 15.53 -12.57 2.30
N SER A 80 15.45 -11.23 2.29
CA SER A 80 14.41 -10.48 1.58
C SER A 80 14.44 -10.77 0.08
N ARG A 81 15.64 -10.76 -0.52
CA ARG A 81 15.84 -11.10 -1.93
C ARG A 81 15.51 -12.56 -2.23
N LEU A 82 15.91 -13.48 -1.34
CA LEU A 82 15.57 -14.90 -1.48
C LEU A 82 14.05 -15.11 -1.42
N GLN A 83 13.37 -14.45 -0.48
CA GLN A 83 11.91 -14.49 -0.35
C GLN A 83 11.25 -14.04 -1.66
N ALA A 84 11.69 -12.94 -2.27
CA ALA A 84 11.18 -12.45 -3.55
C ALA A 84 11.34 -13.45 -4.71
N ARG A 85 12.49 -14.15 -4.76
CA ARG A 85 12.73 -15.19 -5.77
C ARG A 85 11.81 -16.38 -5.60
N LEU A 86 11.61 -16.84 -4.36
CA LEU A 86 10.77 -18.01 -4.08
C LEU A 86 9.28 -17.69 -4.26
N LEU A 87 8.80 -16.59 -3.68
CA LEU A 87 7.40 -16.20 -3.77
C LEU A 87 7.00 -15.74 -5.17
N GLY A 88 7.94 -15.22 -5.97
CA GLY A 88 7.69 -14.86 -7.36
C GLY A 88 7.39 -16.05 -8.29
N LEU A 89 7.73 -17.27 -7.88
CA LEU A 89 7.46 -18.51 -8.63
C LEU A 89 6.13 -19.18 -8.25
N LEU A 90 5.49 -18.75 -7.16
CA LEU A 90 4.23 -19.34 -6.71
C LEU A 90 3.04 -18.85 -7.55
N PRO A 91 1.97 -19.65 -7.68
CA PRO A 91 0.71 -19.19 -8.24
C PRO A 91 0.21 -17.91 -7.56
N GLY A 92 -0.21 -16.93 -8.36
CA GLY A 92 -0.62 -15.61 -7.87
C GLY A 92 0.53 -14.66 -7.52
N LYS A 93 1.79 -15.11 -7.62
CA LYS A 93 3.02 -14.29 -7.45
C LYS A 93 2.97 -13.33 -6.24
N PRO A 94 2.86 -13.85 -5.00
CA PRO A 94 2.49 -13.01 -3.86
C PRO A 94 3.51 -11.92 -3.50
N PHE A 95 4.77 -12.08 -3.89
CA PHE A 95 5.83 -11.07 -3.78
C PHE A 95 6.92 -11.36 -4.81
N THR A 96 7.18 -10.44 -5.72
CA THR A 96 8.09 -10.64 -6.86
C THR A 96 9.43 -9.92 -6.68
N MET A 97 10.40 -10.23 -7.56
CA MET A 97 11.65 -9.49 -7.65
C MET A 97 11.43 -8.01 -7.98
N ASP A 98 10.43 -7.68 -8.79
CA ASP A 98 10.11 -6.27 -9.11
C ASP A 98 9.59 -5.54 -7.87
N ASN A 99 8.75 -6.19 -7.05
CA ASN A 99 8.34 -5.62 -5.77
C ASN A 99 9.57 -5.41 -4.86
N TYR A 100 10.44 -6.41 -4.72
CA TYR A 100 11.66 -6.27 -3.94
C TYR A 100 12.50 -5.07 -4.39
N LEU A 101 12.72 -4.90 -5.69
CA LEU A 101 13.48 -3.78 -6.24
C LEU A 101 12.79 -2.45 -5.99
N SER A 102 11.47 -2.36 -6.16
CA SER A 102 10.69 -1.16 -5.84
C SER A 102 10.78 -0.79 -4.37
N LEU A 103 10.82 -1.77 -3.46
CA LEU A 103 10.98 -1.52 -2.02
C LEU A 103 12.39 -1.01 -1.63
N GLN A 104 13.37 -1.02 -2.54
CA GLN A 104 14.69 -0.43 -2.30
C GLN A 104 14.67 1.11 -2.40
N THR A 105 13.60 1.69 -2.94
CA THR A 105 13.40 3.13 -3.01
C THR A 105 12.19 3.49 -2.16
N ASP A 106 12.35 4.50 -1.30
CA ASP A 106 11.27 4.95 -0.43
C ASP A 106 10.15 5.60 -1.25
N SER A 107 8.90 5.21 -0.98
CA SER A 107 7.70 5.76 -1.61
C SER A 107 7.15 6.92 -0.77
N VAL A 108 7.92 7.99 -0.71
CA VAL A 108 7.64 9.22 0.07
C VAL A 108 7.80 10.44 -0.82
N CYS A 109 7.17 11.55 -0.43
CA CYS A 109 7.24 12.82 -1.16
C CYS A 109 8.11 13.81 -0.37
N THR A 110 8.95 14.56 -1.08
CA THR A 110 9.60 15.74 -0.51
C THR A 110 8.62 16.91 -0.47
N ASP A 111 7.92 17.14 -1.59
CA ASP A 111 6.89 18.16 -1.75
C ASP A 111 5.56 17.49 -2.04
N ASN A 112 4.57 17.68 -1.16
CA ASN A 112 3.27 17.05 -1.31
C ASN A 112 2.37 17.87 -2.24
N GLY A 113 2.20 17.41 -3.48
CA GLY A 113 1.41 18.06 -4.52
C GLY A 113 -0.07 18.21 -4.17
N LEU A 114 -0.61 17.43 -3.24
CA LEU A 114 -1.98 17.63 -2.74
C LEU A 114 -2.16 19.05 -2.17
N LEU A 115 -1.17 19.56 -1.44
CA LEU A 115 -1.23 20.90 -0.86
C LEU A 115 -1.22 21.99 -1.94
N ALA A 116 -0.42 21.81 -3.00
CA ALA A 116 -0.39 22.72 -4.14
C ALA A 116 -1.73 22.77 -4.88
N LEU A 117 -2.48 21.66 -4.89
CA LEU A 117 -3.83 21.56 -5.46
C LEU A 117 -4.93 21.97 -4.45
N GLY A 118 -4.55 22.49 -3.27
CA GLY A 118 -5.48 22.92 -2.23
C GLY A 118 -6.22 21.78 -1.53
N ILE A 119 -5.68 20.57 -1.55
CA ILE A 119 -6.23 19.37 -0.91
C ILE A 119 -5.47 19.10 0.38
N SER A 120 -6.18 18.98 1.50
CA SER A 120 -5.60 18.58 2.78
C SER A 120 -5.50 17.05 2.85
N PRO A 121 -4.29 16.45 2.90
CA PRO A 121 -4.13 15.00 2.89
C PRO A 121 -4.82 14.32 4.08
N GLN A 122 -5.58 13.27 3.81
CA GLN A 122 -6.25 12.49 4.84
C GLN A 122 -5.37 11.32 5.31
N SER A 123 -5.34 11.10 6.62
CA SER A 123 -4.61 9.96 7.21
C SER A 123 -5.32 8.64 6.90
N ILE A 124 -4.53 7.60 6.66
CA ILE A 124 -5.05 6.25 6.37
C ILE A 124 -5.73 5.61 7.57
N GLU A 125 -5.36 5.99 8.79
CA GLU A 125 -5.95 5.50 10.04
C GLU A 125 -7.45 5.76 10.10
N SER A 126 -7.89 6.88 9.51
CA SER A 126 -9.30 7.25 9.47
C SER A 126 -10.12 6.42 8.47
N HIS A 127 -9.50 5.86 7.41
CA HIS A 127 -10.19 5.18 6.30
C HIS A 127 -9.99 3.66 6.24
N VAL A 128 -8.80 3.19 6.62
CA VAL A 128 -8.41 1.76 6.54
C VAL A 128 -9.35 0.82 7.31
N PRO A 129 -9.86 1.15 8.51
CA PRO A 129 -10.77 0.27 9.23
C PRO A 129 -12.00 -0.10 8.39
N ARG A 130 -12.55 0.85 7.61
CA ARG A 130 -13.69 0.61 6.72
C ARG A 130 -13.32 -0.37 5.59
N TYR A 131 -12.15 -0.21 4.98
CA TYR A 131 -11.70 -1.09 3.90
C TYR A 131 -11.41 -2.52 4.34
N LEU A 132 -10.86 -2.69 5.53
CA LEU A 132 -10.46 -4.01 6.04
C LEU A 132 -11.59 -4.74 6.75
N ALA A 133 -12.54 -4.03 7.36
CA ALA A 133 -13.76 -4.63 7.90
C ALA A 133 -14.67 -5.19 6.80
N ASP A 134 -14.67 -4.55 5.62
CA ASP A 134 -15.61 -4.84 4.54
C ASP A 134 -15.12 -5.88 3.51
N GLN A 135 -14.36 -6.88 3.97
CA GLN A 135 -13.94 -8.03 3.15
C GLN A 135 -15.14 -8.82 2.58
N GLY A 136 -16.35 -8.62 3.11
CA GLY A 136 -17.60 -9.22 2.64
C GLY A 136 -18.19 -8.53 1.39
N TYR A 137 -18.18 -7.20 1.30
CA TYR A 137 -18.74 -6.46 0.16
C TYR A 137 -17.90 -6.61 -1.10
N ARG A 138 -16.56 -6.56 -1.01
CA ARG A 138 -15.66 -6.75 -2.17
C ARG A 138 -15.79 -8.15 -2.80
N LYS A 139 -15.93 -9.21 -2.01
CA LYS A 139 -16.22 -10.57 -2.52
C LYS A 139 -17.45 -10.64 -3.41
N ARG A 140 -18.43 -9.76 -3.19
CA ARG A 140 -19.66 -9.69 -4.00
C ARG A 140 -19.39 -9.05 -5.37
N PHE A 141 -18.57 -8.00 -5.44
CA PHE A 141 -18.19 -7.36 -6.72
C PHE A 141 -17.14 -8.14 -7.51
N ASP A 142 -16.21 -8.81 -6.84
CA ASP A 142 -15.23 -9.68 -7.52
C ASP A 142 -15.92 -10.86 -8.19
N ARG A 143 -17.02 -11.37 -7.60
CA ARG A 143 -17.88 -12.36 -8.25
C ARG A 143 -18.52 -11.83 -9.55
N TYR A 144 -18.91 -10.56 -9.60
CA TYR A 144 -19.48 -9.97 -10.82
C TYR A 144 -18.42 -9.72 -11.89
N ARG A 145 -17.16 -9.42 -11.53
CA ARG A 145 -16.06 -9.28 -12.50
C ARG A 145 -15.70 -10.60 -13.17
N GLN A 146 -15.76 -11.71 -12.44
CA GLN A 146 -15.48 -13.05 -13.00
C GLN A 146 -16.57 -13.57 -13.95
N VAL A 147 -17.72 -12.90 -14.03
CA VAL A 147 -18.85 -13.30 -14.91
C VAL A 147 -18.83 -12.50 -16.23
N ILE A 148 -17.96 -11.48 -16.35
CA ILE A 148 -17.87 -10.60 -17.52
C ILE A 148 -16.66 -10.93 -18.42
N GLU A 149 -15.79 -11.87 -18.00
CA GLU A 149 -14.81 -12.55 -18.87
C GLU A 149 -15.34 -13.91 -19.33
#